data_AF-A0A1I3YJE1-F1
#
_entry.id   AF-A0A1I3YJE1-F1
#
_cell.length_a   1.000
_cell.length_b   1.000
_cell.length_c   1.000
_cell.angle_alpha   90.00
_cell.angle_beta   90.00
_cell.angle_gamma   90.00
#
_symmetry.space_group_name_H-M   'P 1'
#
loop_
_entity.id
_entity.type
_entity.pdbx_description
1 polymer ?
#
loop_
_entity_poly.entity_id
_entity_poly.type
_entity_poly.pdbx_seq_one_letter_code
_entity_poly.pdbx_strand_id
1 'polypeptide(L)'
;MISLPTIPAWVENAACASNDPELWQIKKDTPTRAERKTVEYAKAICADCPVRLLCLEDAIERGEQHGIWGGLTPAERHTMTAGHAERPDHGDLAGYKRHISQGTPTCEPCRAANAAYQREKRAKNGRTPRPRKTPVRRLAPISHGTHSGYVQHTKRGEVVCQRCLDAEAQYGRERRARAKQVAS
;
A
#
# COMPACT_ATOMS: atom_id res chain seq x y z
N MET A 1 -13.91 -57.01 -4.58
CA MET A 1 -14.68 -56.40 -5.69
C MET A 1 -14.24 -54.95 -5.79
N ILE A 2 -13.42 -54.61 -6.78
CA ILE A 2 -12.97 -53.23 -6.98
C ILE A 2 -14.12 -52.52 -7.70
N SER A 3 -14.78 -51.59 -7.00
CA SER A 3 -15.78 -50.70 -7.61
C SER A 3 -15.05 -49.86 -8.65
N LEU A 4 -15.34 -50.08 -9.94
CA LEU A 4 -14.78 -49.25 -11.00
C LEU A 4 -15.33 -47.81 -10.83
N PRO A 5 -14.49 -46.77 -11.00
CA PRO A 5 -14.96 -45.41 -10.93
C PRO A 5 -16.00 -45.20 -12.03
N THR A 6 -17.22 -44.83 -11.64
CA THR A 6 -18.27 -44.48 -12.59
C THR A 6 -17.90 -43.11 -13.18
N ILE A 7 -17.53 -43.10 -14.45
CA ILE A 7 -17.28 -41.85 -15.18
C ILE A 7 -18.60 -41.08 -15.24
N PRO A 8 -18.63 -39.80 -14.85
CA PRO A 8 -19.86 -39.01 -14.93
C PRO A 8 -20.39 -38.95 -16.36
N ALA A 9 -21.72 -39.12 -16.53
CA ALA A 9 -22.35 -39.16 -17.86
C ALA A 9 -22.10 -37.89 -18.70
N TRP A 10 -21.84 -36.75 -18.06
CA TRP A 10 -21.50 -35.52 -18.79
C TRP A 10 -20.16 -35.62 -19.53
N VAL A 11 -19.21 -36.46 -19.08
CA VAL A 11 -17.90 -36.64 -19.73
C VAL A 11 -18.05 -37.18 -21.16
N GLU A 12 -19.11 -37.93 -21.44
CA GLU A 12 -19.40 -38.48 -22.77
C GLU A 12 -19.61 -37.39 -23.84
N ASN A 13 -20.01 -36.19 -23.42
CA ASN A 13 -20.24 -35.04 -24.31
C ASN A 13 -19.04 -34.09 -24.38
N ALA A 14 -17.87 -34.49 -23.86
CA ALA A 14 -16.70 -33.63 -23.82
C ALA A 14 -16.02 -33.55 -25.21
N ALA A 15 -16.01 -32.36 -25.81
CA ALA A 15 -15.38 -32.12 -27.11
C ALA A 15 -13.86 -32.42 -27.13
N CYS A 16 -13.21 -32.45 -25.97
CA CYS A 16 -11.81 -32.83 -25.83
C CYS A 16 -11.55 -34.31 -26.14
N ALA A 17 -12.52 -35.20 -25.98
CA ALA A 17 -12.33 -36.65 -26.12
C ALA A 17 -11.82 -37.06 -27.51
N SER A 18 -12.07 -36.24 -28.55
CA SER A 18 -11.64 -36.50 -29.92
C SER A 18 -10.26 -35.93 -30.29
N ASN A 19 -9.49 -35.35 -29.36
CA ASN A 19 -8.13 -34.88 -29.64
C ASN A 19 -7.08 -35.56 -28.74
N ASP A 20 -5.81 -35.26 -28.99
CA ASP A 20 -4.66 -35.82 -28.28
C ASP A 20 -4.67 -35.44 -26.78
N PRO A 21 -4.68 -36.42 -25.85
CA PRO A 21 -4.63 -36.18 -24.42
C PRO A 21 -3.46 -35.30 -23.95
N GLU A 22 -2.34 -35.25 -24.67
CA GLU A 22 -1.20 -34.40 -24.32
C GLU A 22 -1.52 -32.90 -24.36
N LEU A 23 -2.53 -32.49 -25.14
CA LEU A 23 -2.93 -31.07 -25.26
C LEU A 23 -3.42 -30.47 -23.95
N TRP A 24 -3.99 -31.29 -23.06
CA TRP A 24 -4.51 -30.85 -21.76
C TRP A 24 -3.49 -30.99 -20.63
N GLN A 25 -2.33 -31.59 -20.88
CA GLN A 25 -1.31 -31.83 -19.86
C GLN A 25 -0.41 -30.61 -19.67
N ILE A 26 -0.74 -29.78 -18.68
CA ILE A 26 0.15 -28.74 -18.18
C ILE A 26 0.66 -29.15 -16.80
N LYS A 27 1.98 -29.35 -16.67
CA LYS A 27 2.64 -29.78 -15.44
C LYS A 27 2.96 -28.65 -14.46
N LYS A 28 2.93 -27.39 -14.93
CA LYS A 28 3.27 -26.19 -14.15
C LYS A 28 2.12 -25.21 -14.19
N ASP A 29 1.97 -24.40 -13.15
CA ASP A 29 0.92 -23.37 -13.09
C ASP A 29 0.95 -22.40 -14.27
N THR A 30 2.16 -22.06 -14.74
CA THR A 30 2.37 -21.16 -15.87
C THR A 30 2.96 -21.91 -17.06
N PRO A 31 2.32 -21.86 -18.24
CA PRO A 31 2.87 -22.48 -19.45
C PRO A 31 4.14 -21.76 -19.91
N THR A 32 5.11 -22.53 -20.36
CA THR A 32 6.32 -22.03 -21.02
C THR A 32 5.96 -21.33 -22.34
N ARG A 33 6.89 -20.55 -22.89
CA ARG A 33 6.69 -19.87 -24.18
C ARG A 33 6.35 -20.84 -25.31
N ALA A 34 6.93 -22.04 -25.29
CA ALA A 34 6.66 -23.09 -26.28
C ALA A 34 5.24 -23.65 -26.14
N GLU A 35 4.77 -23.85 -24.90
CA GLU A 35 3.45 -24.41 -24.61
C GLU A 35 2.30 -23.42 -24.85
N ARG A 36 2.55 -22.10 -24.90
CA ARG A 36 1.49 -21.08 -25.06
C ARG A 36 0.55 -21.37 -26.24
N LYS A 37 1.10 -21.74 -27.41
CA LYS A 37 0.27 -22.05 -28.58
C LYS A 37 -0.62 -23.27 -28.35
N THR A 38 -0.07 -24.31 -27.73
CA THR A 38 -0.81 -25.52 -27.36
C THR A 38 -1.93 -25.21 -26.37
N VAL A 39 -1.65 -24.37 -25.36
CA VAL A 39 -2.63 -23.93 -24.38
C VAL A 39 -3.75 -23.12 -25.03
N GLU A 40 -3.44 -22.16 -25.90
CA GLU A 40 -4.46 -21.39 -26.62
C GLU A 40 -5.33 -22.29 -27.50
N TYR A 41 -4.74 -23.28 -28.18
CA TYR A 41 -5.48 -24.26 -28.97
C TYR A 41 -6.42 -25.11 -28.11
N ALA A 42 -5.93 -25.66 -27.00
CA ALA A 42 -6.76 -26.44 -26.07
C ALA A 42 -7.90 -25.60 -25.46
N LYS A 43 -7.64 -24.33 -25.16
CA LYS A 43 -8.66 -23.39 -24.68
C LYS A 43 -9.73 -23.11 -25.73
N ALA A 44 -9.36 -22.98 -27.00
CA ALA A 44 -10.31 -22.81 -28.09
C ALA A 44 -11.28 -24.01 -28.18
N ILE A 45 -10.76 -25.24 -28.07
CA ILE A 45 -11.60 -26.45 -28.00
C ILE A 45 -12.55 -26.40 -26.80
N CYS A 46 -12.05 -25.99 -25.64
CA CYS A 46 -12.88 -25.87 -24.44
C CYS A 46 -13.97 -24.79 -24.57
N ALA A 47 -13.75 -23.73 -25.36
CA ALA A 47 -14.71 -22.64 -25.49
C ALA A 47 -16.04 -23.09 -26.10
N ASP A 48 -16.00 -24.02 -27.05
CA ASP A 48 -17.17 -24.59 -27.74
C ASP A 48 -17.67 -25.90 -27.09
N CYS A 49 -17.05 -26.35 -25.99
CA CYS A 49 -17.39 -27.60 -25.34
C CYS A 49 -18.70 -27.48 -24.52
N PRO A 50 -19.72 -28.33 -24.77
CA PRO A 50 -21.04 -28.21 -24.11
C PRO A 50 -20.98 -28.48 -22.60
N VAL A 51 -19.97 -29.22 -22.14
CA VAL A 51 -19.79 -29.61 -20.73
C VAL A 51 -18.70 -28.81 -20.03
N ARG A 52 -18.27 -27.69 -20.61
CA ARG A 52 -17.19 -26.84 -20.09
C ARG A 52 -17.41 -26.44 -18.62
N LEU A 53 -18.63 -26.04 -18.25
CA LEU A 53 -18.94 -25.61 -16.88
C LEU A 53 -18.88 -26.76 -15.88
N LEU A 54 -19.50 -27.90 -16.20
CA LEU A 54 -19.47 -29.10 -15.37
C LEU A 54 -18.03 -29.62 -15.18
N CYS A 55 -17.23 -29.59 -16.24
CA CYS A 55 -15.81 -29.94 -16.20
C CYS A 55 -15.01 -29.00 -15.29
N LEU A 56 -15.31 -27.70 -15.31
CA LEU A 56 -14.63 -26.73 -14.44
C LEU A 56 -15.02 -26.93 -12.97
N GLU A 57 -16.30 -27.12 -12.69
CA GLU A 57 -16.83 -27.33 -11.35
C GLU A 57 -16.22 -28.58 -10.71
N ASP A 58 -16.28 -29.71 -11.40
CA ASP A 58 -15.67 -30.98 -10.97
C ASP A 58 -14.14 -30.85 -10.74
N ALA A 59 -13.44 -30.09 -11.57
CA ALA A 59 -12.01 -29.82 -11.36
C ALA A 59 -11.73 -28.94 -10.13
N ILE A 60 -12.60 -27.97 -9.83
CA ILE A 60 -12.50 -27.12 -8.63
C ILE A 60 -12.81 -27.95 -7.38
N GLU A 61 -13.88 -28.74 -7.39
CA GLU A 61 -14.29 -29.58 -6.27
C GLU A 61 -13.22 -30.60 -5.87
N ARG A 62 -12.57 -31.23 -6.85
CA ARG A 62 -11.46 -32.16 -6.61
C ARG A 62 -10.14 -31.46 -6.26
N GLY A 63 -10.06 -30.14 -6.39
CA GLY A 63 -8.83 -29.39 -6.19
C GLY A 63 -7.73 -29.79 -7.18
N GLU A 64 -8.09 -30.04 -8.45
CA GLU A 64 -7.14 -30.49 -9.46
C GLU A 64 -6.08 -29.42 -9.74
N GLN A 65 -4.80 -29.81 -9.62
CA GLN A 65 -3.64 -28.93 -9.64
C GLN A 65 -2.94 -28.89 -11.01
N HIS A 66 -3.31 -29.78 -11.92
CA HIS A 66 -2.64 -29.91 -13.22
C HIS A 66 -3.61 -29.77 -14.37
N GLY A 67 -3.05 -29.49 -15.55
CA GLY A 67 -3.77 -29.52 -16.80
C GLY A 67 -4.86 -28.46 -16.99
N ILE A 68 -5.46 -28.50 -18.19
CA ILE A 68 -6.51 -27.57 -18.60
C ILE A 68 -7.87 -28.22 -18.34
N TRP A 69 -8.68 -27.57 -17.50
CA TRP A 69 -10.03 -28.01 -17.14
C TRP A 69 -11.01 -26.87 -17.38
N GLY A 70 -12.12 -27.14 -18.06
CA GLY A 70 -13.11 -26.10 -18.40
C GLY A 70 -12.55 -24.90 -19.17
N GLY A 71 -11.43 -25.08 -19.87
CA GLY A 71 -10.72 -24.01 -20.60
C GLY A 71 -9.82 -23.14 -19.73
N LEU A 72 -9.48 -23.56 -18.50
CA LEU A 72 -8.62 -22.82 -17.58
C LEU A 72 -7.38 -23.63 -17.20
N THR A 73 -6.24 -22.96 -17.17
CA THR A 73 -4.99 -23.51 -16.61
C THR A 73 -5.07 -23.59 -15.07
N PRO A 74 -4.15 -24.31 -14.41
CA PRO A 74 -4.13 -24.36 -12.95
C PRO A 74 -4.01 -22.96 -12.31
N ALA A 75 -3.13 -22.10 -12.83
CA ALA A 75 -3.00 -20.72 -12.34
C ALA A 75 -4.29 -19.91 -12.46
N GLU A 76 -5.02 -20.08 -13.55
CA GLU A 76 -6.29 -19.38 -13.78
C GLU A 76 -7.38 -19.89 -12.82
N ARG A 77 -7.47 -21.21 -12.62
CA ARG A 77 -8.38 -21.81 -11.62
C ARG A 77 -8.05 -21.34 -10.21
N HIS A 78 -6.77 -21.33 -9.83
CA HIS A 78 -6.32 -20.79 -8.55
C HIS A 78 -6.65 -19.31 -8.39
N THR A 79 -6.57 -18.52 -9.45
CA THR A 79 -6.96 -17.09 -9.38
C THR A 79 -8.46 -16.93 -9.16
N MET A 80 -9.29 -17.78 -9.78
CA MET A 80 -10.74 -17.77 -9.55
C MET A 80 -11.09 -18.13 -8.10
N THR A 81 -10.49 -19.18 -7.55
CA THR A 81 -10.77 -19.58 -6.16
C THR A 81 -10.13 -18.63 -5.13
N ALA A 82 -8.92 -18.11 -5.40
CA ALA A 82 -8.25 -17.13 -4.54
C ALA A 82 -8.90 -15.74 -4.57
N GLY A 83 -9.60 -15.40 -5.67
CA GLY A 83 -10.42 -14.18 -5.76
C GLY A 83 -11.64 -14.21 -4.83
N HIS A 84 -12.10 -15.41 -4.47
CA HIS A 84 -13.25 -15.66 -3.59
C HIS A 84 -12.88 -16.15 -2.19
N ALA A 85 -11.62 -16.55 -1.94
CA ALA A 85 -11.14 -16.75 -0.56
C ALA A 85 -11.37 -15.44 0.20
N GLU A 86 -12.25 -15.47 1.20
CA GLU A 86 -12.77 -14.32 1.95
C GLU A 86 -11.65 -13.35 2.32
N ARG A 87 -11.38 -12.40 1.43
CA ARG A 87 -10.34 -11.40 1.64
C ARG A 87 -10.85 -10.54 2.77
N PRO A 88 -10.08 -10.37 3.87
CA PRO A 88 -10.50 -9.50 4.94
C PRO A 88 -10.84 -8.14 4.34
N ASP A 89 -12.06 -7.67 4.59
CA ASP A 89 -12.50 -6.36 4.08
C ASP A 89 -11.59 -5.23 4.59
N HIS A 90 -10.88 -5.51 5.68
CA HIS A 90 -10.06 -4.58 6.41
C HIS A 90 -8.84 -5.26 7.05
N GLY A 91 -7.78 -4.48 7.33
CA GLY A 91 -6.60 -4.95 8.06
C GLY A 91 -5.43 -5.41 7.18
N ASP A 92 -5.49 -5.19 5.88
CA ASP A 92 -4.39 -5.44 4.95
C ASP A 92 -4.02 -4.16 4.16
N LEU A 93 -3.04 -4.27 3.26
CA LEU A 93 -2.63 -3.15 2.42
C LEU A 93 -3.72 -2.74 1.42
N ALA A 94 -4.58 -3.68 1.00
CA ALA A 94 -5.66 -3.39 0.05
C ALA A 94 -6.76 -2.56 0.70
N GLY A 95 -7.20 -2.92 1.91
CA GLY A 95 -8.12 -2.15 2.73
C GLY A 95 -7.57 -0.77 3.06
N TYR A 96 -6.27 -0.65 3.36
CA TYR A 96 -5.63 0.67 3.54
C TYR A 96 -5.77 1.54 2.30
N LYS A 97 -5.46 1.01 1.12
CA LYS A 97 -5.57 1.76 -0.15
C LYS A 97 -7.00 2.19 -0.43
N ARG A 98 -7.98 1.35 -0.09
CA ARG A 98 -9.40 1.65 -0.26
C ARG A 98 -9.82 2.89 0.52
N HIS A 99 -9.42 3.00 1.78
CA HIS A 99 -9.64 4.21 2.58
C HIS A 99 -9.07 5.47 1.92
N ILE A 100 -7.84 5.40 1.42
CA ILE A 100 -7.20 6.53 0.76
C ILE A 100 -7.94 6.92 -0.51
N SER A 101 -8.34 5.95 -1.35
CA SER A 101 -9.09 6.24 -2.57
C SER A 101 -10.47 6.83 -2.30
N GLN A 102 -11.12 6.40 -1.22
CA GLN A 102 -12.46 6.85 -0.84
C GLN A 102 -12.43 8.12 0.02
N GLY A 103 -11.25 8.61 0.43
CA GLY A 103 -11.11 9.76 1.33
C GLY A 103 -11.66 9.51 2.74
N THR A 104 -11.84 8.24 3.13
CA THR A 104 -12.42 7.88 4.43
C THR A 104 -11.33 7.75 5.51
N PRO A 105 -11.64 8.05 6.78
CA PRO A 105 -10.68 7.91 7.87
C PRO A 105 -10.16 6.48 7.97
N THR A 106 -8.84 6.31 7.86
CA THR A 106 -8.23 4.98 7.89
C THR A 106 -8.32 4.36 9.28
N CYS A 107 -8.83 3.13 9.38
CA CYS A 107 -8.86 2.42 10.66
C CYS A 107 -7.46 1.93 11.10
N GLU A 108 -7.35 1.56 12.38
CA GLU A 108 -6.07 1.16 12.99
C GLU A 108 -5.46 -0.11 12.37
N PRO A 109 -6.19 -1.22 12.17
CA PRO A 109 -5.68 -2.39 11.44
C PRO A 109 -5.05 -2.05 10.08
N CYS A 110 -5.72 -1.23 9.27
CA CYS A 110 -5.20 -0.84 7.95
C CYS A 110 -3.97 0.07 8.03
N ARG A 111 -3.94 0.99 9.01
CA ARG A 111 -2.72 1.78 9.28
C ARG A 111 -1.55 0.90 9.69
N ALA A 112 -1.79 -0.08 10.57
CA ALA A 112 -0.78 -1.04 11.01
C ALA A 112 -0.23 -1.88 9.84
N ALA A 113 -1.11 -2.35 8.95
CA ALA A 113 -0.74 -3.10 7.75
C ALA A 113 0.14 -2.28 6.81
N ASN A 114 -0.23 -1.02 6.52
CA ASN A 114 0.62 -0.14 5.70
C ASN A 114 1.96 0.15 6.41
N ALA A 115 1.98 0.36 7.72
CA ALA A 115 3.22 0.55 8.47
C ALA A 115 4.15 -0.68 8.38
N ALA A 116 3.59 -1.90 8.44
CA ALA A 116 4.34 -3.14 8.27
C ALA A 116 4.94 -3.25 6.86
N TYR A 117 4.12 -3.01 5.83
CA TYR A 117 4.58 -2.98 4.43
C TYR A 117 5.74 -1.98 4.23
N GLN A 118 5.64 -0.77 4.79
CA GLN A 118 6.70 0.24 4.65
C GLN A 118 7.99 -0.15 5.38
N ARG A 119 7.90 -0.82 6.54
CA ARG A 119 9.08 -1.33 7.26
C ARG A 119 9.82 -2.37 6.43
N GLU A 120 9.09 -3.35 5.90
CA GLU A 120 9.65 -4.40 5.04
C GLU A 120 10.30 -3.80 3.78
N LYS A 121 9.60 -2.89 3.11
CA LYS A 121 10.11 -2.20 1.92
C LYS A 121 11.41 -1.42 2.20
N ARG A 122 11.51 -0.77 3.37
CA ARG A 122 12.73 -0.07 3.79
C ARG A 122 13.87 -1.03 4.09
N ALA A 123 13.59 -2.14 4.77
CA ALA A 123 14.56 -3.19 5.04
C ALA A 123 15.14 -3.76 3.73
N LYS A 124 14.27 -4.08 2.77
CA LYS A 124 14.67 -4.53 1.41
C LYS A 124 15.50 -3.48 0.67
N ASN A 125 15.19 -2.20 0.82
CA ASN A 125 15.88 -1.11 0.11
C ASN A 125 17.11 -0.58 0.86
N GLY A 126 17.52 -1.18 1.98
CA GLY A 126 18.68 -0.74 2.78
C GLY A 126 18.56 0.69 3.34
N ARG A 127 17.37 1.30 3.32
CA ARG A 127 17.16 2.68 3.79
C ARG A 127 16.86 2.68 5.28
N THR A 128 17.83 3.12 6.08
CA THR A 128 17.58 3.41 7.49
C THR A 128 16.62 4.61 7.63
N PRO A 129 15.70 4.60 8.61
CA PRO A 129 14.88 5.76 8.90
C PRO A 129 15.78 6.95 9.24
N ARG A 130 15.72 8.01 8.43
CA ARG A 130 16.41 9.25 8.75
C ARG A 130 15.77 9.81 10.03
N PRO A 131 16.54 10.13 11.08
CA PRO A 131 15.96 10.71 12.29
C PRO A 131 15.16 11.96 11.92
N ARG A 132 13.97 12.12 12.51
CA ARG A 132 13.20 13.36 12.33
C ARG A 132 14.09 14.51 12.80
N LYS A 133 14.45 15.41 11.89
CA LYS A 133 15.15 16.64 12.29
C LYS A 133 14.17 17.46 13.11
N THR A 134 14.35 17.52 14.43
CA THR A 134 13.67 18.51 15.25
C THR A 134 14.16 19.88 14.76
N PRO A 135 13.27 20.78 14.32
CA PRO A 135 13.69 22.11 13.93
C PRO A 135 14.14 22.85 15.20
N VAL A 136 15.44 22.84 15.48
CA VAL A 136 16.02 23.65 16.54
C VAL A 136 16.04 25.09 16.04
N ARG A 137 15.02 25.88 16.39
CA ARG A 137 15.09 27.34 16.24
C ARG A 137 16.12 27.85 17.23
N ARG A 138 17.37 28.02 16.78
CA ARG A 138 18.38 28.77 17.55
C ARG A 138 17.91 30.21 17.66
N LEU A 139 17.54 30.62 18.88
CA LEU A 139 17.24 32.02 19.17
C LEU A 139 18.50 32.85 18.90
N ALA A 140 18.36 33.96 18.18
CA ALA A 140 19.50 34.83 17.88
C ALA A 140 20.10 35.42 19.18
N PRO A 141 21.40 35.76 19.22
CA PRO A 141 21.99 36.46 20.36
C PRO A 141 21.28 37.79 20.64
N ILE A 142 21.12 38.14 21.91
CA ILE A 142 20.50 39.41 22.32
C ILE A 142 21.48 40.55 22.07
N SER A 143 21.01 41.61 21.40
CA SER A 143 21.77 42.84 21.20
C SER A 143 21.70 43.72 22.45
N HIS A 144 22.65 43.55 23.37
CA HIS A 144 22.68 44.30 24.63
C HIS A 144 22.98 45.80 24.45
N GLY A 145 22.46 46.62 25.36
CA GLY A 145 22.65 48.08 25.33
C GLY A 145 21.73 48.81 24.35
N THR A 146 20.65 48.16 23.90
CA THR A 146 19.64 48.76 23.02
C THR A 146 18.23 48.50 23.57
N HIS A 147 17.27 49.35 23.20
CA HIS A 147 15.84 49.12 23.48
C HIS A 147 15.38 47.75 22.93
N SER A 148 15.84 47.38 21.73
CA SER A 148 15.56 46.06 21.13
C SER A 148 16.13 44.89 21.96
N GLY A 149 17.24 45.10 22.66
CA GLY A 149 17.80 44.15 23.63
C GLY A 149 16.93 43.98 24.86
N TYR A 150 16.42 45.08 25.43
CA TYR A 150 15.46 45.07 26.54
C TYR A 150 14.18 44.27 26.18
N VAL A 151 13.62 44.52 25.00
CA VAL A 151 12.43 43.81 24.49
C VAL A 151 12.70 42.30 24.28
N GLN A 152 13.92 41.92 23.93
CA GLN A 152 14.27 40.51 23.78
C GLN A 152 14.39 39.77 25.11
N HIS A 153 14.98 40.38 26.14
CA HIS A 153 15.02 39.81 27.50
C HIS A 153 13.60 39.55 28.03
N THR A 154 12.73 40.55 27.93
CA THR A 154 11.34 40.45 28.41
C THR A 154 10.54 39.38 27.65
N LYS A 155 10.65 39.31 26.32
CA LYS A 155 10.00 38.27 25.52
C LYS A 155 10.49 36.85 25.81
N ARG A 156 11.73 36.69 26.25
CA ARG A 156 12.32 35.39 26.60
C ARG A 156 12.14 35.02 28.08
N GLY A 157 11.61 35.94 28.90
CA GLY A 157 11.50 35.74 30.35
C GLY A 157 12.85 35.72 31.07
N GLU A 158 13.88 36.32 30.47
CA GLU A 158 15.23 36.39 31.00
C GLU A 158 15.40 37.63 31.90
N VAL A 159 16.35 37.56 32.84
CA VAL A 159 16.70 38.71 33.69
C VAL A 159 17.34 39.79 32.83
N VAL A 160 16.69 40.95 32.75
CA VAL A 160 17.17 42.09 31.97
C VAL A 160 18.46 42.64 32.59
N CYS A 161 19.53 42.72 31.81
CA CYS A 161 20.78 43.30 32.30
C CYS A 161 20.75 44.83 32.38
N GLN A 162 21.62 45.41 33.21
CA GLN A 162 21.67 46.86 33.46
C GLN A 162 21.80 47.69 32.19
N ARG A 163 22.68 47.29 31.26
CA ARG A 163 22.87 47.98 29.97
C ARG A 163 21.57 48.09 29.15
N CYS A 164 20.71 47.08 29.20
CA CYS A 164 19.42 47.10 28.52
C CYS A 164 18.38 47.94 29.27
N LEU A 165 18.40 47.96 30.60
CA LEU A 165 17.57 48.86 31.40
C LEU A 165 17.92 50.34 31.17
N ASP A 166 19.22 50.66 31.10
CA ASP A 166 19.70 52.01 30.82
C ASP A 166 19.29 52.47 29.43
N ALA A 167 19.38 51.56 28.44
CA ALA A 167 18.94 51.81 27.07
C ALA A 167 17.42 52.06 26.97
N GLU A 168 16.61 51.33 27.74
CA GLU A 168 15.15 51.58 27.84
C GLU A 168 14.87 52.97 28.41
N ALA A 169 15.56 53.34 29.50
CA ALA A 169 15.40 54.64 30.13
C ALA A 169 15.80 55.78 29.18
N GLN A 170 16.91 55.62 28.43
CA GLN A 170 17.34 56.56 27.41
C GLN A 170 16.32 56.68 26.28
N TYR A 171 15.87 55.56 25.72
CA TYR A 171 14.85 55.52 24.68
C TYR A 171 13.57 56.26 25.12
N GLY A 172 13.12 56.04 26.35
CA GLY A 172 11.97 56.73 26.92
C GLY A 172 12.16 58.26 27.05
N ARG A 173 13.36 58.72 27.44
CA ARG A 173 13.70 60.15 27.49
C ARG A 173 13.67 60.78 26.10
N GLU A 174 14.32 60.14 25.12
CA GLU A 174 14.38 60.61 23.73
C GLU A 174 12.99 60.68 23.10
N ARG A 175 12.16 59.66 23.32
CA ARG A 175 10.78 59.63 22.81
C ARG A 175 9.94 60.79 23.36
N ARG A 176 10.06 61.10 24.66
CA ARG A 176 9.37 62.25 25.28
C ARG A 176 9.90 63.58 24.75
N ALA A 177 11.20 63.72 24.54
CA ALA A 177 11.80 64.93 23.97
C ALA A 177 11.30 65.17 22.53
N ARG A 178 11.29 64.13 21.69
CA ARG A 178 10.73 64.17 20.33
C ARG A 178 9.25 64.57 20.32
N ALA A 179 8.45 64.00 21.22
CA ALA A 179 7.03 64.34 21.32
C ALA A 179 6.80 65.82 21.69
N LYS A 180 7.65 66.41 22.55
CA LYS A 180 7.59 67.84 22.88
C LYS A 180 7.96 68.73 21.69
N GLN A 181 8.97 68.34 20.91
CA GLN A 181 9.40 69.10 19.72
C GLN A 181 8.34 69.14 18.62
N VAL A 182 7.56 68.06 18.45
CA VAL A 182 6.47 68.00 17.45
C VAL A 182 5.22 68.78 17.90
N ALA A 183 5.08 69.06 19.19
CA ALA A 183 3.96 69.80 19.76
C ALA A 183 4.22 71.31 19.90
N SER A 184 5.40 71.78 19.49
CA SER A 184 5.81 73.20 19.44
C SER A 184 5.89 73.65 17.99
#